data_AF-A0A0F6YJX2-F1
#
_entry.id   AF-A0A0F6YJX2-F1
#
_cell.length_a   1.000
_cell.length_b   1.000
_cell.length_c   1.000
_cell.angle_alpha   90.00
_cell.angle_beta   90.00
_cell.angle_gamma   90.00
#
_symmetry.space_group_name_H-M   'P 1'
#
loop_
_entity.id
_entity.type
_entity.pdbx_description
1 polymer ?
#
loop_
_entity_poly.entity_id
_entity_poly.type
_entity_poly.pdbx_seq_one_letter_code
_entity_poly.pdbx_strand_id
1 'polypeptide(L)'
;MYDGSRVTDAVEYWRRRGELKGALTVVRGRKPERFRWRRAVGAVSQSVGALSGRDRMRVEEPVREIVLDLGDDQLRREVVIDARRWGVDLDRGEVLPRRTLAELQRIAFLSGTDLSRVSKHVRLPDDREAPIDTAGVIVVGRALADQYKVRAQRLLLQVPDEDGPEPLRVHHRIMVERAAQDRADSQRWFAFARALLETR
;
A
#
# COMPACT_ATOMS: atom_id res chain seq x y z
N MET A 1 5.49 -32.14 -0.56
CA MET A 1 4.66 -32.09 0.67
C MET A 1 3.88 -30.78 0.62
N TYR A 2 2.55 -30.80 0.85
CA TYR A 2 1.56 -29.70 0.69
C TYR A 2 0.76 -29.62 -0.63
N ASP A 3 0.72 -30.62 -1.50
CA ASP A 3 -0.25 -30.61 -2.61
C ASP A 3 -1.68 -30.66 -2.07
N GLY A 4 -2.32 -29.48 -1.94
CA GLY A 4 -3.67 -29.31 -1.40
C GLY A 4 -3.84 -28.14 -0.43
N SER A 5 -2.77 -27.65 0.23
CA SER A 5 -2.91 -26.50 1.16
C SER A 5 -2.86 -25.17 0.42
N ARG A 6 -3.57 -24.17 0.94
CA ARG A 6 -3.48 -22.80 0.40
C ARG A 6 -2.06 -22.27 0.59
N VAL A 7 -1.56 -21.50 -0.37
CA VAL A 7 -0.22 -20.89 -0.30
C VAL A 7 -0.03 -20.05 0.97
N THR A 8 -1.09 -19.36 1.42
CA THR A 8 -1.09 -18.58 2.66
C THR A 8 -0.83 -19.42 3.89
N ASP A 9 -1.45 -20.60 3.97
CA ASP A 9 -1.39 -21.47 5.15
C ASP A 9 -0.02 -22.13 5.25
N ALA A 10 0.52 -22.54 4.11
CA ALA A 10 1.87 -23.09 4.02
C ALA A 10 2.95 -22.05 4.35
N VAL A 11 2.80 -20.80 3.87
CA VAL A 11 3.72 -19.71 4.26
C VAL A 11 3.62 -19.40 5.75
N GLU A 12 2.41 -19.32 6.30
CA GLU A 12 2.20 -19.05 7.71
C GLU A 12 2.82 -20.14 8.61
N TYR A 13 2.71 -21.40 8.21
CA TYR A 13 3.34 -22.53 8.89
C TYR A 13 4.86 -22.32 9.05
N TRP A 14 5.56 -22.00 7.96
CA TRP A 14 7.02 -21.78 8.00
C TRP A 14 7.39 -20.51 8.76
N ARG A 15 6.59 -19.44 8.57
CA ARG A 15 6.79 -18.14 9.23
C ARG A 15 6.76 -18.26 10.75
N ARG A 16 5.79 -18.99 11.31
CA ARG A 16 5.68 -19.23 12.76
C ARG A 16 6.88 -19.97 13.37
N ARG A 17 7.61 -20.71 12.55
CA ARG A 17 8.82 -21.45 12.95
C ARG A 17 10.11 -20.65 12.73
N GLY A 18 10.01 -19.43 12.21
CA GLY A 18 11.17 -18.60 11.84
C GLY A 18 11.89 -19.08 10.58
N GLU A 19 11.32 -20.02 9.82
CA GLU A 19 11.97 -20.68 8.69
C GLU A 19 11.63 -19.97 7.36
N LEU A 20 12.14 -18.75 7.18
CA LEU A 20 11.80 -17.92 6.02
C LEU A 20 12.23 -18.54 4.68
N LYS A 21 13.29 -19.35 4.65
CA LYS A 21 13.68 -20.09 3.44
C LYS A 21 12.58 -21.05 2.98
N GLY A 22 11.96 -21.78 3.92
CA GLY A 22 10.83 -22.66 3.61
C GLY A 22 9.62 -21.89 3.09
N ALA A 23 9.34 -20.72 3.68
CA ALA A 23 8.28 -19.83 3.20
C ALA A 23 8.54 -19.35 1.76
N LEU A 24 9.79 -18.99 1.43
CA LEU A 24 10.18 -18.61 0.07
C LEU A 24 10.03 -19.75 -0.93
N THR A 25 10.47 -20.96 -0.57
CA THR A 25 10.31 -22.14 -1.43
C THR A 25 8.83 -22.37 -1.76
N VAL A 26 7.94 -22.19 -0.78
CA VAL A 26 6.49 -22.26 -1.00
C VAL A 26 6.01 -21.17 -1.95
N VAL A 27 6.40 -19.91 -1.75
CA VAL A 27 5.99 -18.80 -2.63
C VAL A 27 6.47 -19.02 -4.07
N ARG A 28 7.73 -19.43 -4.26
CA ARG A 28 8.35 -19.68 -5.57
C ARG A 28 7.71 -20.85 -6.31
N GLY A 29 7.39 -21.92 -5.60
CA GLY A 29 6.83 -23.15 -6.19
C GLY A 29 5.34 -23.09 -6.51
N ARG A 30 4.65 -21.98 -6.19
CA ARG A 30 3.19 -21.85 -6.35
C ARG A 30 2.85 -20.86 -7.45
N LYS A 31 1.83 -21.20 -8.26
CA LYS A 31 1.30 -20.30 -9.29
C LYS A 31 0.83 -18.98 -8.64
N PRO A 32 1.23 -17.80 -9.17
CA PRO A 32 0.84 -16.50 -8.63
C PRO A 32 -0.65 -16.18 -8.80
N GLU A 33 -1.50 -16.68 -7.92
CA GLU A 33 -2.90 -16.25 -7.81
C GLU A 33 -2.97 -14.87 -7.13
N ARG A 34 -3.52 -13.86 -7.82
CA ARG A 34 -3.48 -12.43 -7.43
C ARG A 34 -3.70 -12.16 -5.94
N PHE A 35 -4.74 -12.74 -5.33
CA PHE A 35 -5.08 -12.44 -3.94
C PHE A 35 -4.23 -13.22 -2.95
N ARG A 36 -4.21 -14.55 -3.08
CA ARG A 36 -3.56 -15.42 -2.09
C ARG A 36 -2.05 -15.35 -2.16
N TRP A 37 -1.50 -15.28 -3.36
CA TRP A 37 -0.06 -15.21 -3.56
C TRP A 37 0.48 -13.85 -3.09
N ARG A 38 -0.17 -12.74 -3.45
CA ARG A 38 0.14 -11.40 -2.90
C ARG A 38 0.14 -11.40 -1.39
N ARG A 39 -0.89 -11.97 -0.76
CA ARG A 39 -0.99 -12.06 0.71
C ARG A 39 0.14 -12.89 1.31
N ALA A 40 0.50 -14.01 0.68
CA ALA A 40 1.59 -14.86 1.12
C ALA A 40 2.94 -14.12 1.05
N VAL A 41 3.22 -13.42 -0.05
CA VAL A 41 4.43 -12.59 -0.17
C VAL A 41 4.42 -11.45 0.84
N GLY A 42 3.28 -10.78 1.05
CA GLY A 42 3.14 -9.75 2.08
C GLY A 42 3.46 -10.27 3.49
N ALA A 43 3.08 -11.51 3.81
CA ALA A 43 3.44 -12.14 5.08
C ALA A 43 4.95 -12.42 5.20
N VAL A 44 5.61 -12.80 4.09
CA VAL A 44 7.07 -12.94 4.04
C VAL A 44 7.74 -11.58 4.18
N SER A 45 7.31 -10.56 3.44
CA SER A 45 7.85 -9.19 3.53
C SER A 45 7.70 -8.61 4.93
N GLN A 46 6.59 -8.89 5.62
CA GLN A 46 6.43 -8.50 7.03
C GLN A 46 7.53 -9.10 7.92
N SER A 47 7.85 -10.39 7.75
CA SER A 47 8.93 -11.02 8.49
C SER A 47 10.31 -10.50 8.10
N VAL A 48 10.54 -10.22 6.81
CA VAL A 48 11.79 -9.61 6.32
C VAL A 48 11.99 -8.22 6.92
N GLY A 49 10.94 -7.42 7.05
CA GLY A 49 10.99 -6.08 7.65
C GLY A 49 11.42 -6.08 9.12
N ALA A 50 11.28 -7.20 9.83
CA ALA A 50 11.75 -7.36 11.21
C ALA A 50 13.24 -7.76 11.31
N LEU A 51 13.88 -8.10 10.18
CA LEU A 51 15.30 -8.46 10.13
C LEU A 51 16.17 -7.23 9.88
N SER A 52 17.46 -7.33 10.17
CA SER A 52 18.46 -6.30 9.91
C SER A 52 19.69 -6.86 9.18
N GLY A 53 20.45 -5.96 8.54
CA GLY A 53 21.74 -6.25 7.92
C GLY A 53 21.72 -7.46 6.97
N ARG A 54 22.70 -8.36 7.16
CA ARG A 54 22.95 -9.48 6.24
C ARG A 54 21.83 -10.52 6.23
N ASP A 55 21.16 -10.73 7.37
CA ASP A 55 20.08 -11.72 7.46
C ASP A 55 18.83 -11.26 6.73
N ARG A 56 18.57 -9.94 6.76
CA ARG A 56 17.54 -9.33 5.91
C ARG A 56 17.86 -9.53 4.42
N MET A 57 19.08 -9.18 3.99
CA MET A 57 19.48 -9.27 2.57
C MET A 57 19.35 -10.70 2.00
N ARG A 58 19.65 -11.72 2.81
CA ARG A 58 19.55 -13.14 2.42
C ARG A 58 18.12 -13.59 2.07
N VAL A 59 17.11 -12.85 2.48
CA VAL A 59 15.70 -13.16 2.22
C VAL A 59 15.09 -12.12 1.28
N GLU A 60 15.41 -10.84 1.43
CA GLU A 60 14.90 -9.75 0.59
C GLU A 60 15.27 -9.92 -0.88
N GLU A 61 16.54 -10.24 -1.20
CA GLU A 61 16.97 -10.37 -2.60
C GLU A 61 16.28 -11.56 -3.31
N PRO A 62 16.16 -12.76 -2.71
CA PRO A 62 15.35 -13.83 -3.32
C PRO A 62 13.87 -13.49 -3.49
N VAL A 63 13.26 -12.74 -2.56
CA VAL A 63 11.86 -12.28 -2.73
C VAL A 63 11.77 -11.36 -3.95
N ARG A 64 12.72 -10.42 -4.06
CA ARG A 64 12.80 -9.47 -5.16
C ARG A 64 12.92 -10.19 -6.49
N GLU A 65 13.82 -11.16 -6.63
CA GLU A 65 13.95 -11.97 -7.86
C GLU A 65 12.61 -12.61 -8.26
N ILE A 66 11.93 -13.27 -7.29
CA ILE A 66 10.62 -13.90 -7.54
C ILE A 66 9.59 -12.87 -8.02
N VAL A 67 9.60 -11.66 -7.46
CA VAL A 67 8.66 -10.60 -7.83
C VAL A 67 8.98 -10.02 -9.20
N LEU A 68 10.26 -9.84 -9.54
CA LEU A 68 10.69 -9.35 -10.85
C LEU A 68 10.29 -10.33 -11.98
N ASP A 69 10.38 -11.64 -11.71
CA ASP A 69 9.99 -12.70 -12.63
C ASP A 69 8.47 -12.86 -12.83
N LEU A 70 7.63 -12.09 -12.12
CA LEU A 70 6.18 -12.13 -12.30
C LEU A 70 5.76 -11.58 -13.66
N GLY A 71 5.04 -12.39 -14.44
CA GLY A 71 4.44 -11.96 -15.70
C GLY A 71 3.18 -11.09 -15.57
N ASP A 72 2.55 -11.01 -14.39
CA ASP A 72 1.42 -10.12 -14.14
C ASP A 72 1.91 -8.77 -13.58
N ASP A 73 1.99 -7.76 -14.44
CA ASP A 73 2.46 -6.41 -14.10
C ASP A 73 1.67 -5.76 -12.97
N GLN A 74 0.35 -5.95 -12.96
CA GLN A 74 -0.52 -5.37 -11.94
C GLN A 74 -0.23 -6.00 -10.58
N LEU A 75 -0.12 -7.33 -10.54
CA LEU A 75 0.23 -8.07 -9.32
C LEU A 75 1.64 -7.66 -8.84
N ARG A 76 2.60 -7.56 -9.75
CA ARG A 76 3.99 -7.19 -9.46
C ARG A 76 4.08 -5.82 -8.79
N ARG A 77 3.41 -4.80 -9.36
CA ARG A 77 3.34 -3.44 -8.77
C ARG A 77 2.74 -3.44 -7.38
N GLU A 78 1.63 -4.14 -7.21
CA GLU A 78 0.93 -4.21 -5.93
C GLU A 78 1.74 -4.90 -4.82
N VAL A 79 2.51 -5.92 -5.17
CA VAL A 79 3.40 -6.62 -4.23
C VAL A 79 4.54 -5.72 -3.76
N VAL A 80 5.15 -4.96 -4.68
CA VAL A 80 6.19 -3.97 -4.33
C VAL A 80 5.64 -2.92 -3.36
N ILE A 81 4.46 -2.37 -3.65
CA ILE A 81 3.80 -1.37 -2.79
C ILE A 81 3.50 -1.95 -1.40
N ASP A 82 3.02 -3.19 -1.33
CA ASP A 82 2.72 -3.84 -0.06
C ASP A 82 3.99 -4.14 0.75
N ALA A 83 5.06 -4.60 0.12
CA ALA A 83 6.33 -4.85 0.79
C ALA A 83 6.91 -3.58 1.40
N ARG A 84 6.75 -2.43 0.72
CA ARG A 84 7.23 -1.14 1.22
C ARG A 84 6.56 -0.71 2.52
N ARG A 85 5.33 -1.15 2.81
CA ARG A 85 4.66 -0.93 4.11
C ARG A 85 5.46 -1.49 5.29
N TRP A 86 6.27 -2.51 5.04
CA TRP A 86 7.14 -3.15 6.02
C TRP A 86 8.60 -2.70 5.89
N GLY A 87 8.86 -1.62 5.16
CA GLY A 87 10.20 -1.09 4.92
C GLY A 87 11.07 -1.97 4.02
N VAL A 88 10.50 -2.99 3.37
CA VAL A 88 11.19 -3.89 2.44
C VAL A 88 11.25 -3.27 1.05
N ASP A 89 12.44 -3.28 0.43
CA ASP A 89 12.65 -2.71 -0.90
C ASP A 89 12.76 -3.83 -1.95
N LEU A 90 11.65 -4.06 -2.66
CA LEU A 90 11.58 -5.02 -3.76
C LEU A 90 11.72 -4.35 -5.13
N ASP A 91 12.01 -3.06 -5.21
CA ASP A 91 11.99 -2.30 -6.46
C ASP A 91 13.03 -1.18 -6.46
N ARG A 92 14.09 -1.33 -7.27
CA ARG A 92 15.11 -0.28 -7.50
C ARG A 92 14.74 0.56 -8.75
N GLY A 93 13.45 0.59 -9.08
CA GLY A 93 12.88 1.31 -10.21
C GLY A 93 12.74 0.46 -11.48
N GLU A 94 12.61 -0.86 -11.33
CA GLU A 94 12.26 -1.78 -12.40
C GLU A 94 10.75 -2.02 -12.52
N VAL A 95 10.00 -1.85 -11.43
CA VAL A 95 8.56 -2.18 -11.36
C VAL A 95 7.68 -0.94 -11.39
N LEU A 96 7.96 0.02 -10.52
CA LEU A 96 7.21 1.27 -10.42
C LEU A 96 7.87 2.37 -11.26
N PRO A 97 7.08 3.32 -11.80
CA PRO A 97 7.64 4.49 -12.47
C PRO A 97 8.61 5.25 -11.55
N ARG A 98 9.79 5.58 -12.09
CA ARG A 98 10.73 6.50 -11.45
C ARG A 98 10.15 7.91 -11.56
N ARG A 99 9.79 8.48 -10.41
CA ARG A 99 9.20 9.82 -10.31
C ARG A 99 10.21 10.78 -9.68
N THR A 100 10.23 12.02 -10.15
CA THR A 100 10.99 13.09 -9.50
C THR A 100 10.11 13.87 -8.53
N LEU A 101 10.72 14.68 -7.67
CA LEU A 101 9.98 15.58 -6.79
C LEU A 101 9.14 16.60 -7.57
N ALA A 102 9.63 17.10 -8.72
CA ALA A 102 8.86 17.99 -9.58
C ALA A 102 7.57 17.33 -10.08
N GLU A 103 7.64 16.05 -10.48
CA GLU A 103 6.46 15.29 -10.89
C GLU A 103 5.50 15.05 -9.74
N LEU A 104 6.02 14.74 -8.55
CA LEU A 104 5.23 14.57 -7.34
C LEU A 104 4.43 15.85 -7.00
N GLN A 105 5.10 17.00 -7.05
CA GLN A 105 4.48 18.32 -6.83
C GLN A 105 3.36 18.59 -7.84
N ARG A 106 3.60 18.30 -9.12
CA ARG A 106 2.59 18.44 -10.17
C ARG A 106 1.39 17.52 -9.91
N ILE A 107 1.62 16.25 -9.60
CA ILE A 107 0.54 15.28 -9.32
C ILE A 107 -0.27 15.71 -8.10
N ALA A 108 0.39 16.19 -7.04
CA ALA A 108 -0.28 16.68 -5.84
C ALA A 108 -1.16 17.90 -6.12
N PHE A 109 -0.65 18.85 -6.90
CA PHE A 109 -1.41 20.02 -7.34
C PHE A 109 -2.66 19.60 -8.12
N LEU A 110 -2.50 18.75 -9.14
CA LEU A 110 -3.62 18.27 -9.97
C LEU A 110 -4.66 17.47 -9.18
N SER A 111 -4.23 16.74 -8.15
CA SER A 111 -5.12 15.95 -7.29
C SER A 111 -5.75 16.77 -6.16
N GLY A 112 -5.33 18.03 -5.98
CA GLY A 112 -5.77 18.88 -4.87
C GLY A 112 -5.35 18.35 -3.49
N THR A 113 -4.19 17.69 -3.41
CA THR A 113 -3.65 17.10 -2.18
C THR A 113 -2.48 17.88 -1.63
N ASP A 114 -2.37 17.95 -0.31
CA ASP A 114 -1.28 18.64 0.38
C ASP A 114 -0.08 17.71 0.66
N LEU A 115 1.05 17.95 -0.02
CA LEU A 115 2.29 17.17 0.16
C LEU A 115 2.90 17.28 1.56
N SER A 116 2.55 18.31 2.35
CA SER A 116 3.01 18.41 3.74
C SER A 116 2.56 17.22 4.60
N ARG A 117 1.49 16.53 4.17
CA ARG A 117 1.01 15.30 4.82
C ARG A 117 1.87 14.09 4.47
N VAL A 118 2.40 14.04 3.25
CA VAL A 118 3.29 12.95 2.81
C VAL A 118 4.69 13.10 3.42
N SER A 119 5.23 14.32 3.46
CA SER A 119 6.58 14.58 3.96
C SER A 119 6.79 14.22 5.44
N LYS A 120 5.70 14.11 6.21
CA LYS A 120 5.72 13.62 7.61
C LYS A 120 6.03 12.12 7.73
N HIS A 121 5.85 11.37 6.64
CA HIS A 121 5.93 9.91 6.64
C HIS A 121 6.98 9.36 5.67
N VAL A 122 7.32 10.11 4.63
CA VAL A 122 8.33 9.74 3.64
C VAL A 122 9.29 10.91 3.48
N ARG A 123 10.59 10.62 3.54
CA ARG A 123 11.62 11.61 3.28
C ARG A 123 11.58 11.99 1.80
N LEU A 124 11.22 13.23 1.53
CA LEU A 124 11.30 13.81 0.19
C LEU A 124 12.70 14.40 -0.02
N PRO A 125 13.26 14.31 -1.24
CA PRO A 125 14.51 14.98 -1.55
C PRO A 125 14.32 16.50 -1.56
N ASP A 126 15.42 17.25 -1.45
CA ASP A 126 15.41 18.72 -1.57
C ASP A 126 15.50 19.17 -3.03
N ASP A 127 16.14 18.36 -3.89
CA ASP A 127 16.28 18.60 -5.32
C ASP A 127 15.01 18.17 -6.07
N ARG A 128 14.55 19.04 -6.99
CA ARG A 128 13.35 18.84 -7.81
C ARG A 128 13.49 17.70 -8.81
N GLU A 129 14.69 17.46 -9.31
CA GLU A 129 14.97 16.40 -10.29
C GLU A 129 15.36 15.07 -9.64
N ALA A 130 15.59 15.07 -8.32
CA ALA A 130 15.94 13.85 -7.60
C ALA A 130 14.77 12.86 -7.57
N PRO A 131 15.07 11.54 -7.69
CA PRO A 131 14.05 10.51 -7.61
C PRO A 131 13.44 10.44 -6.21
N ILE A 132 12.14 10.16 -6.14
CA ILE A 132 11.41 9.93 -4.90
C ILE A 132 11.26 8.42 -4.62
N ASP A 133 10.97 8.08 -3.37
CA ASP A 133 10.43 6.77 -3.00
C ASP A 133 8.97 6.63 -3.47
N THR A 134 8.76 6.30 -4.75
CA THR A 134 7.42 6.19 -5.34
C THR A 134 6.52 5.22 -4.56
N ALA A 135 7.06 4.06 -4.16
CA ALA A 135 6.31 3.07 -3.39
C ALA A 135 5.87 3.64 -2.03
N GLY A 136 6.79 4.29 -1.31
CA GLY A 136 6.52 4.89 0.00
C GLY A 136 5.46 5.98 -0.10
N VAL A 137 5.55 6.86 -1.10
CA VAL A 137 4.55 7.91 -1.34
C VAL A 137 3.17 7.31 -1.64
N ILE A 138 3.09 6.26 -2.46
CA ILE A 138 1.82 5.56 -2.75
C ILE A 138 1.24 4.95 -1.48
N VAL A 139 2.06 4.30 -0.65
CA VAL A 139 1.62 3.72 0.63
C VAL A 139 0.97 4.79 1.50
N VAL A 140 1.63 5.95 1.66
CA VAL A 140 1.11 7.05 2.46
C VAL A 140 -0.16 7.64 1.85
N GLY A 141 -0.19 7.86 0.54
CA GLY A 141 -1.38 8.37 -0.15
C GLY A 141 -2.60 7.45 0.04
N ARG A 142 -2.41 6.13 -0.10
CA ARG A 142 -3.47 5.14 0.17
C ARG A 142 -3.90 5.12 1.64
N ALA A 143 -2.95 5.24 2.57
CA ALA A 143 -3.26 5.29 4.01
C ALA A 143 -4.08 6.54 4.39
N LEU A 144 -3.72 7.70 3.84
CA LEU A 144 -4.50 8.93 4.02
C LEU A 144 -5.90 8.78 3.42
N ALA A 145 -6.00 8.27 2.19
CA ALA A 145 -7.29 8.02 1.56
C ALA A 145 -8.21 7.13 2.43
N ASP A 146 -7.66 6.05 2.98
CA ASP A 146 -8.40 5.13 3.85
C ASP A 146 -8.79 5.77 5.18
N GLN A 147 -7.89 6.54 5.80
CA GLN A 147 -8.19 7.27 7.03
C GLN A 147 -9.38 8.21 6.87
N TYR A 148 -9.41 8.99 5.79
CA TYR A 148 -10.53 9.87 5.47
C TYR A 148 -11.83 9.10 5.20
N LYS A 149 -11.74 7.99 4.46
CA LYS A 149 -12.89 7.11 4.19
C LYS A 149 -13.49 6.55 5.49
N VAL A 150 -12.66 6.00 6.37
CA VAL A 150 -13.09 5.45 7.65
C VAL A 150 -13.70 6.53 8.54
N ARG A 151 -13.14 7.74 8.55
CA ARG A 151 -13.69 8.87 9.30
C ARG A 151 -15.07 9.30 8.78
N ALA A 152 -15.23 9.41 7.46
CA ALA A 152 -16.51 9.70 6.83
C ALA A 152 -17.57 8.64 7.19
N GLN A 153 -17.22 7.37 7.08
CA GLN A 153 -18.12 6.25 7.42
C GLN A 153 -18.54 6.28 8.88
N ARG A 154 -17.60 6.54 9.81
CA ARG A 154 -17.92 6.64 11.24
C ARG A 154 -18.85 7.80 11.56
N LEU A 155 -18.70 8.94 10.89
CA LEU A 155 -19.61 10.08 11.07
C LEU A 155 -21.02 9.72 10.59
N LEU A 156 -21.15 9.09 9.42
CA LEU A 156 -22.45 8.71 8.87
C LEU A 156 -23.17 7.67 9.74
N LEU A 157 -22.45 6.73 10.35
CA LEU A 157 -23.03 5.76 11.28
C LEU A 157 -23.56 6.37 12.58
N GLN A 158 -23.22 7.62 12.89
CA GLN A 158 -23.71 8.35 14.07
C GLN A 158 -24.91 9.24 13.75
N VAL A 159 -25.22 9.43 12.47
CA VAL A 159 -26.35 10.23 12.02
C VAL A 159 -27.58 9.33 11.94
N PRO A 160 -28.74 9.72 12.50
CA PRO A 160 -29.99 8.97 12.33
C PRO A 160 -30.32 8.79 10.84
N ASP A 161 -30.99 7.68 10.52
CA ASP A 161 -31.42 7.41 9.15
C ASP A 161 -32.25 8.57 8.60
N GLU A 162 -31.97 8.95 7.34
CA GLU A 162 -32.64 10.07 6.68
C GLU A 162 -34.15 9.83 6.53
N ASP A 163 -34.55 8.56 6.37
CA ASP A 163 -35.94 8.10 6.30
C ASP A 163 -36.53 7.74 7.69
N GLY A 164 -35.77 7.99 8.76
CA GLY A 164 -36.17 7.67 10.12
C GLY A 164 -37.22 8.64 10.68
N PRO A 165 -37.91 8.25 11.77
CA PRO A 165 -38.90 9.12 12.42
C PRO A 165 -38.27 10.34 13.11
N GLU A 166 -36.95 10.34 13.33
CA GLU A 166 -36.24 11.41 14.04
C GLU A 166 -35.69 12.47 13.08
N PRO A 167 -36.07 13.76 13.22
CA PRO A 167 -35.55 14.81 12.37
C PRO A 167 -34.07 15.10 12.67
N LEU A 168 -33.30 15.40 11.62
CA LEU A 168 -31.89 15.77 11.74
C LEU A 168 -31.71 17.08 12.50
N ARG A 169 -31.02 16.99 13.65
CA ARG A 169 -30.58 18.14 14.45
C ARG A 169 -29.40 18.86 13.77
N VAL A 170 -29.13 20.10 14.19
CA VAL A 170 -28.03 20.94 13.64
C VAL A 170 -26.68 20.21 13.66
N HIS A 171 -26.33 19.54 14.76
CA HIS A 171 -25.06 18.83 14.84
C HIS A 171 -24.97 17.62 13.89
N HIS A 172 -26.10 16.95 13.57
CA HIS A 172 -26.13 15.90 12.54
C HIS A 172 -25.85 16.47 11.15
N ARG A 173 -26.39 17.65 10.82
CA ARG A 173 -26.09 18.32 9.54
C ARG A 173 -24.60 18.65 9.40
N ILE A 174 -23.98 19.13 10.48
CA ILE A 174 -22.53 19.38 10.54
C ILE A 174 -21.74 18.08 10.35
N MET A 175 -22.19 16.96 10.95
CA MET A 175 -21.56 15.65 10.75
C MET A 175 -21.64 15.18 9.29
N VAL A 176 -22.80 15.34 8.64
CA VAL A 176 -23.00 15.00 7.23
C VAL A 176 -22.09 15.83 6.32
N GLU A 177 -22.02 17.15 6.54
CA GLU A 177 -21.14 18.04 5.78
C GLU A 177 -19.66 17.63 5.94
N ARG A 178 -19.24 17.34 7.17
CA ARG A 178 -17.88 16.88 7.45
C ARG A 178 -17.59 15.52 6.83
N ALA A 179 -18.55 14.60 6.83
CA ALA A 179 -18.41 13.30 6.17
C ALA A 179 -18.28 13.45 4.65
N ALA A 180 -19.00 14.39 4.04
CA ALA A 180 -18.87 14.72 2.63
C ALA A 180 -17.48 15.27 2.30
N GLN A 181 -16.96 16.19 3.13
CA GLN A 181 -15.61 16.72 2.99
C GLN A 181 -14.55 15.62 3.11
N ASP A 182 -14.69 14.73 4.09
CA ASP A 182 -13.79 13.58 4.27
C ASP A 182 -13.84 12.63 3.07
N ARG A 183 -15.02 12.38 2.52
CA ARG A 183 -15.16 11.55 1.32
C ARG A 183 -14.46 12.18 0.12
N ALA A 184 -14.57 13.50 -0.06
CA ALA A 184 -13.84 14.22 -1.10
C ALA A 184 -12.32 14.14 -0.90
N ASP A 185 -11.84 14.32 0.33
CA ASP A 185 -10.41 14.16 0.67
C ASP A 185 -9.92 12.74 0.39
N SER A 186 -10.71 11.72 0.74
CA SER A 186 -10.40 10.33 0.44
C SER A 186 -10.24 10.09 -1.07
N GLN A 187 -11.15 10.62 -1.88
CA GLN A 187 -11.08 10.51 -3.34
C GLN A 187 -9.86 11.22 -3.92
N ARG A 188 -9.52 12.41 -3.42
CA ARG A 188 -8.31 13.15 -3.83
C ARG A 188 -7.03 12.37 -3.55
N TRP A 189 -6.89 11.83 -2.34
CA TRP A 189 -5.73 11.02 -1.98
C TRP A 189 -5.65 9.69 -2.75
N PHE A 190 -6.80 9.09 -3.07
CA PHE A 190 -6.83 7.90 -3.92
C PHE A 190 -6.42 8.22 -5.37
N ALA A 191 -6.92 9.32 -5.94
CA ALA A 191 -6.54 9.80 -7.26
C ALA A 191 -5.04 10.13 -7.34
N PHE A 192 -4.50 10.79 -6.32
CA PHE A 192 -3.07 11.05 -6.17
C PHE A 192 -2.24 9.77 -6.20
N ALA A 193 -2.60 8.77 -5.39
CA ALA A 193 -1.88 7.49 -5.34
C ALA A 193 -1.97 6.71 -6.66
N ARG A 194 -3.11 6.82 -7.37
CA ARG A 194 -3.30 6.22 -8.70
C ARG A 194 -2.45 6.91 -9.76
N ALA A 195 -2.43 8.24 -9.80
CA ALA A 195 -1.66 9.00 -10.79
C ALA A 195 -0.15 8.71 -10.72
N LEU A 196 0.37 8.38 -9.53
CA LEU A 196 1.77 7.96 -9.38
C LEU A 196 2.10 6.66 -10.13
N LEU A 197 1.13 5.78 -10.34
CA LEU A 197 1.27 4.49 -11.03
C LEU A 197 1.16 4.59 -12.56
N GLU A 198 0.64 5.70 -13.08
CA GLU A 198 0.37 5.87 -14.51
C GLU A 198 1.65 6.26 -15.25
N THR A 199 2.18 5.38 -16.10
CA THR A 199 3.30 5.72 -16.97
C THR A 199 2.86 6.82 -17.96
N ARG A 200 3.70 7.83 -18.19
CA ARG A 200 3.50 8.74 -19.34
C ARG A 200 3.68 7.97 -20.64
#